data_AF-A0A3P6THS9-F1
#
_entry.id   AF-A0A3P6THS9-F1
#
_cell.length_a   1.000
_cell.length_b   1.000
_cell.length_c   1.000
_cell.angle_alpha   90.00
_cell.angle_beta   90.00
_cell.angle_gamma   90.00
#
_symmetry.space_group_name_H-M   'P 1'
#
loop_
_entity.id
_entity.type
_entity.pdbx_description
1 polymer ?
#
loop_
_entity_poly.entity_id
_entity_poly.type
_entity_poly.pdbx_seq_one_letter_code
_entity_poly.pdbx_strand_id
1 'polypeptide(L)'
;MYENPTISDEQFGHRFVYFNYSFKYMTRLVVKPECTTSTEGIPVRHIVTLEQYAIGHDGSVIGTAEAPQFLFFVSKVSSSYLRLLNISTPSLVMTFAMVYLLSFKLRDILMTKPFELTFRELGDPSRLMRLCTSISIAREAKLYDLEHDLYGKLIYILRSSEALIRYTQYEMKNIV
;
A
#
# COMPACT_ATOMS: atom_id res chain seq x y z
N MET A 1 13.67 -25.15 -6.63
CA MET A 1 15.15 -25.22 -6.63
C MET A 1 15.64 -24.54 -5.36
N TYR A 2 15.97 -25.32 -4.35
CA TYR A 2 16.85 -24.88 -3.27
C TYR A 2 17.76 -26.08 -2.98
N GLU A 3 19.04 -25.83 -3.20
CA GLU A 3 20.14 -26.78 -3.04
C GLU A 3 20.46 -26.84 -1.54
N ASN A 4 20.28 -28.01 -0.95
CA ASN A 4 20.62 -28.24 0.46
C ASN A 4 22.16 -28.28 0.58
N PRO A 5 22.77 -27.54 1.51
CA PRO A 5 24.19 -27.69 1.78
C PRO A 5 24.44 -29.08 2.39
N THR A 6 25.24 -29.88 1.69
CA THR A 6 25.79 -31.14 2.16
C THR A 6 26.75 -30.88 3.31
N ILE A 7 26.34 -31.27 4.52
CA ILE A 7 27.20 -31.30 5.70
C ILE A 7 27.62 -32.77 5.86
N SER A 8 28.92 -33.00 5.87
CA SER A 8 29.56 -34.32 5.90
C SER A 8 29.16 -35.12 7.14
N ASP A 9 28.64 -36.33 6.89
CA ASP A 9 28.06 -37.31 7.83
C ASP A 9 29.03 -37.99 8.81
N GLU A 10 30.24 -37.47 9.03
CA GLU A 10 31.22 -38.13 9.89
C GLU A 10 31.30 -37.49 11.27
N GLN A 11 30.29 -37.76 12.11
CA GLN A 11 30.44 -37.96 13.57
C GLN A 11 29.12 -38.17 14.33
N PHE A 12 27.97 -38.31 13.65
CA PHE A 12 26.74 -38.80 14.30
C PHE A 12 26.74 -40.33 14.46
N GLY A 13 27.85 -40.85 14.99
CA GLY A 13 27.94 -42.22 15.47
C GLY A 13 27.32 -42.30 16.86
N HIS A 14 26.09 -42.82 16.90
CA HIS A 14 25.43 -43.53 18.00
C HIS A 14 24.03 -42.97 18.32
N ARG A 15 23.05 -43.56 17.63
CA ARG A 15 21.85 -44.14 18.24
C ARG A 15 21.15 -43.20 19.22
N PHE A 16 20.12 -42.49 18.75
CA PHE A 16 19.11 -41.86 19.61
C PHE A 16 18.40 -42.94 20.43
N VAL A 17 19.05 -43.38 21.50
CA VAL A 17 18.42 -44.02 22.64
C VAL A 17 17.93 -42.85 23.48
N TYR A 18 16.62 -42.74 23.68
CA TYR A 18 16.08 -41.88 24.73
C TYR A 18 16.55 -42.44 26.06
N PHE A 19 17.79 -42.12 26.44
CA PHE A 19 18.21 -42.33 27.79
C PHE A 19 17.54 -41.27 28.64
N ASN A 20 16.66 -41.71 29.54
CA ASN A 20 16.03 -40.91 30.58
C ASN A 20 17.10 -40.49 31.61
N TYR A 21 18.09 -39.70 31.21
CA TYR A 21 19.02 -39.07 32.14
C TYR A 21 18.50 -37.67 32.44
N SER A 22 17.92 -37.52 33.62
CA SER A 22 17.58 -36.21 34.18
C SER A 22 18.85 -35.59 34.76
N PHE A 23 19.64 -34.92 33.92
CA PHE A 23 20.75 -34.11 34.44
C PHE A 23 20.18 -32.82 35.02
N LYS A 24 20.28 -32.68 36.35
CA LYS A 24 19.98 -31.42 37.02
C LYS A 24 21.24 -30.55 36.97
N TYR A 25 21.26 -29.59 36.06
CA TYR A 25 22.30 -28.57 36.04
C TYR A 25 22.01 -27.56 37.15
N MET A 26 22.96 -27.36 38.04
CA MET A 26 22.87 -26.34 39.08
C MET A 26 23.90 -25.26 38.75
N THR A 27 23.43 -24.03 38.57
CA THR A 27 24.30 -22.88 38.31
C THR A 27 24.64 -22.24 39.64
N ARG A 28 25.93 -22.19 39.99
CA ARG A 28 26.38 -21.46 41.17
C ARG A 28 26.97 -20.13 40.75
N LEU A 29 26.45 -19.06 41.35
CA LEU A 29 27.02 -17.73 41.27
C LEU A 29 28.12 -17.62 42.34
N VAL A 30 29.38 -17.55 41.94
CA VAL A 30 30.48 -17.31 42.87
C VAL A 30 30.92 -15.87 42.70
N VAL A 31 30.66 -15.06 43.74
CA VAL A 31 31.18 -13.69 43.83
C VAL A 31 32.45 -13.78 44.66
N LYS A 32 33.62 -13.61 44.04
CA LYS A 32 34.89 -13.61 44.78
C LYS A 32 35.06 -12.22 45.42
N PRO A 33 35.03 -12.08 46.75
CA PRO A 33 35.27 -10.80 47.38
C PRO A 33 36.78 -10.58 47.43
N GLU A 34 37.33 -9.77 46.54
CA GLU A 34 38.64 -9.14 46.76
C GLU A 34 38.52 -8.02 47.83
N CYS A 35 37.83 -8.32 48.94
CA CYS A 35 37.46 -7.36 49.95
C CYS A 35 38.11 -7.74 51.29
N THR A 36 39.43 -7.71 51.37
CA THR A 36 40.13 -7.71 52.67
C THR A 36 41.03 -6.48 52.87
N THR A 37 41.09 -5.55 51.92
CA THR A 37 41.73 -4.25 52.11
C THR A 37 40.89 -3.13 51.48
N SER A 38 39.82 -2.75 52.18
CA SER A 38 39.10 -1.50 51.89
C SER A 38 40.04 -0.33 52.18
N THR A 39 40.57 0.29 51.12
CA THR A 39 41.17 1.62 51.19
C THR A 39 40.22 2.57 50.46
N GLU A 40 39.84 3.66 51.12
CA GLU A 40 38.88 4.64 50.61
C GLU A 40 39.35 5.20 49.26
N GLY A 41 38.49 5.09 48.23
CA GLY A 41 38.66 5.79 46.94
C GLY A 41 38.96 4.96 45.70
N ILE A 42 39.09 3.63 45.78
CA ILE A 42 39.39 2.78 44.61
C ILE A 42 38.17 1.89 44.26
N PRO A 43 37.63 1.94 43.02
CA PRO A 43 36.53 1.07 42.61
C PRO A 43 36.99 -0.39 42.49
N VAL A 44 36.53 -1.25 43.41
CA VAL A 44 36.82 -2.69 43.40
C VAL A 44 35.94 -3.39 42.36
N ARG A 45 36.55 -4.16 41.46
CA ARG A 45 35.82 -4.92 40.43
C ARG A 45 35.33 -6.24 41.02
N HIS A 46 34.02 -6.46 40.98
CA HIS A 46 33.45 -7.76 41.34
C HIS A 46 33.50 -8.69 40.14
N ILE A 47 34.28 -9.77 40.25
CA ILE A 47 34.27 -10.85 39.27
C ILE A 47 33.19 -11.84 39.69
N VAL A 48 32.14 -11.91 38.88
CA VAL A 48 31.03 -12.84 39.03
C VAL A 48 31.28 -14.00 38.08
N THR A 49 31.58 -15.18 38.61
CA THR A 49 31.72 -16.40 37.80
C THR A 49 30.47 -17.25 37.94
N LEU A 50 29.99 -17.75 36.80
CA LEU A 50 28.93 -18.75 36.73
C LEU A 50 29.60 -20.08 36.43
N GLU A 51 29.42 -21.04 37.32
CA GLU A 51 29.92 -22.39 37.15
C GLU A 51 28.73 -23.34 36.95
N GLN A 52 28.80 -24.19 35.94
CA GLN A 52 27.81 -25.22 35.67
C GLN A 52 28.41 -26.60 35.99
N TYR A 53 27.68 -27.39 36.79
CA TYR A 53 28.03 -28.77 37.10
C TYR A 53 26.81 -29.67 36.94
N ALA A 54 27.04 -30.91 36.51
CA ALA A 54 25.99 -31.93 36.44
C ALA A 54 25.97 -32.72 37.75
N ILE A 55 24.77 -32.97 38.26
CA ILE A 55 24.56 -33.77 39.48
C ILE A 55 23.94 -35.09 39.07
N GLY A 56 24.55 -36.20 39.49
CA GLY A 56 24.05 -37.56 39.31
C GLY A 56 22.82 -37.86 40.17
N HIS A 57 22.13 -38.95 39.87
CA HIS A 57 20.94 -39.39 40.62
C HIS A 57 21.27 -39.76 42.08
N ASP A 58 22.54 -40.02 42.39
CA ASP A 58 23.09 -40.32 43.72
C ASP A 58 23.61 -39.08 44.47
N GLY A 59 23.46 -37.87 43.90
CA GLY A 59 23.96 -36.62 44.46
C GLY A 59 25.46 -36.39 44.27
N SER A 60 26.16 -37.28 43.56
CA SER A 60 27.57 -37.07 43.20
C SER A 60 27.69 -36.01 42.11
N VAL A 61 28.72 -35.14 42.20
CA VAL A 61 29.02 -34.15 41.17
C VAL A 61 29.73 -34.88 40.03
N ILE A 62 29.11 -34.93 38.86
CA ILE A 62 29.62 -35.60 37.67
C ILE A 62 30.16 -34.52 36.73
N GLY A 63 31.47 -34.52 36.48
CA GLY A 63 32.14 -33.63 35.53
C GLY A 63 32.88 -32.44 36.17
N THR A 64 33.76 -31.83 35.38
CA THR A 64 34.52 -30.63 35.73
C THR A 64 33.65 -29.37 35.60
N ALA A 65 33.85 -28.37 36.46
CA ALA A 65 33.14 -27.10 36.38
C ALA A 65 33.46 -26.38 35.06
N GLU A 66 32.51 -26.40 34.13
CA GLU A 66 32.65 -25.77 32.81
C GLU A 66 31.88 -24.45 32.75
N ALA A 67 32.34 -23.56 31.88
CA ALA A 67 31.67 -22.29 31.64
C ALA A 67 30.29 -22.53 30.98
N PRO A 68 29.21 -21.85 31.42
CA PRO A 68 27.88 -22.09 30.89
C PRO A 68 27.77 -21.67 29.42
N GLN A 69 27.20 -22.54 28.60
CA GLN A 69 26.87 -22.22 27.21
C GLN A 69 25.46 -21.62 27.13
N PHE A 70 25.36 -20.37 26.66
CA PHE A 70 24.07 -19.72 26.43
C PHE A 70 23.61 -19.94 24.98
N LEU A 71 22.40 -20.46 24.81
CA LEU A 71 21.72 -20.55 23.51
C LEU A 71 20.60 -19.51 23.45
N PHE A 72 20.74 -18.53 22.56
CA PHE A 72 19.73 -17.50 22.34
C PHE A 72 18.99 -17.72 21.03
N PHE A 73 17.66 -17.82 21.10
CA PHE A 73 16.80 -17.80 19.92
C PHE A 73 16.37 -16.37 19.63
N VAL A 74 17.05 -15.73 18.67
CA VAL A 74 16.71 -14.38 18.24
C VAL A 74 15.84 -14.45 16.99
N SER A 75 14.56 -14.11 17.12
CA SER A 75 13.66 -14.00 15.97
C SER A 75 13.96 -12.75 15.16
N LYS A 76 13.93 -12.88 13.82
CA LYS A 76 14.01 -11.73 12.92
C LYS A 76 12.75 -10.88 13.04
N VAL A 77 12.92 -9.60 13.35
CA VAL A 77 11.83 -8.63 13.37
C VAL A 77 11.64 -8.10 11.95
N SER A 78 10.44 -8.24 11.38
CA SER A 78 10.13 -7.71 10.05
C SER A 78 9.84 -6.21 10.13
N SER A 79 10.45 -5.43 9.24
CA SER A 79 10.24 -3.99 9.16
C SER A 79 8.85 -3.67 8.58
N SER A 80 8.17 -2.66 9.16
CA SER A 80 6.82 -2.23 8.78
C SER A 80 6.66 -1.93 7.28
N TYR A 81 7.72 -1.54 6.59
CA TYR A 81 7.70 -1.26 5.15
C TYR A 81 7.46 -2.51 4.28
N LEU A 82 7.99 -3.67 4.68
CA LEU A 82 7.70 -4.95 4.02
C LEU A 82 6.29 -5.46 4.33
N ARG A 83 5.67 -4.94 5.40
CA ARG A 83 4.27 -5.23 5.73
C ARG A 83 3.29 -4.46 4.83
N LEU A 84 3.73 -3.34 4.27
CA LEU A 84 3.02 -2.53 3.28
C LEU A 84 3.08 -3.17 1.88
N LEU A 85 4.21 -3.81 1.55
CA LEU A 85 4.37 -4.61 0.34
C LEU A 85 3.91 -6.06 0.49
N ASN A 86 3.59 -6.50 1.72
CA ASN A 86 2.99 -7.80 1.92
C ASN A 86 1.60 -7.70 1.32
N ILE A 87 1.43 -8.44 0.24
CA ILE A 87 0.24 -8.56 -0.62
C ILE A 87 -0.90 -9.09 0.25
N SER A 88 -1.43 -8.21 1.08
CA SER A 88 -2.68 -8.42 1.75
C SER A 88 -3.74 -8.24 0.68
N THR A 89 -4.67 -9.18 0.63
CA THR A 89 -5.86 -9.15 -0.24
C THR A 89 -6.49 -7.75 -0.42
N PRO A 90 -6.58 -6.87 0.60
CA PRO A 90 -7.07 -5.49 0.42
C PRO A 90 -6.21 -4.63 -0.51
N SER A 91 -4.87 -4.77 -0.52
CA SER A 91 -4.01 -3.96 -1.39
C SER A 91 -4.23 -4.29 -2.87
N LEU A 92 -4.46 -5.57 -3.21
CA LEU A 92 -4.75 -5.97 -4.58
C LEU A 92 -6.12 -5.46 -5.05
N VAL A 93 -7.13 -5.59 -4.20
CA VAL A 93 -8.48 -5.08 -4.51
C VAL A 93 -8.44 -3.58 -4.80
N MET A 94 -7.69 -2.80 -4.01
CA MET A 94 -7.51 -1.37 -4.25
C MET A 94 -6.83 -1.08 -5.58
N THR A 95 -5.80 -1.84 -5.96
CA THR A 95 -5.16 -1.68 -7.27
C THR A 95 -6.10 -2.01 -8.43
N PHE A 96 -6.88 -3.10 -8.33
CA PHE A 96 -7.84 -3.46 -9.36
C PHE A 96 -8.97 -2.43 -9.48
N ALA A 97 -9.48 -1.93 -8.36
CA ALA A 97 -10.48 -0.87 -8.35
C ALA A 97 -9.95 0.41 -9.01
N MET A 98 -8.71 0.80 -8.70
CA MET A 98 -8.10 1.99 -9.29
C MET A 98 -7.93 1.85 -10.81
N VAL A 99 -7.42 0.71 -11.27
CA VAL A 99 -7.26 0.41 -12.71
C VAL A 99 -8.62 0.37 -13.42
N TYR A 100 -9.62 -0.23 -12.79
CA TYR A 100 -10.98 -0.28 -13.34
C TYR A 100 -11.58 1.12 -13.47
N LEU A 101 -11.49 1.96 -12.43
CA LEU A 101 -12.00 3.33 -12.48
C LEU A 101 -11.28 4.18 -13.55
N LEU A 102 -9.96 4.03 -13.66
CA LEU A 102 -9.18 4.74 -14.66
C LEU A 102 -9.58 4.31 -16.08
N SER A 103 -9.72 3.01 -16.32
CA SER A 103 -10.14 2.49 -17.63
C SER A 103 -11.59 2.88 -17.98
N PHE A 104 -12.50 2.90 -16.99
CA PHE A 104 -13.86 3.39 -17.17
C PHE A 104 -13.87 4.87 -17.58
N LYS A 105 -13.10 5.73 -16.91
CA LYS A 105 -13.01 7.16 -17.24
C LYS A 105 -12.38 7.41 -18.60
N LEU A 106 -11.32 6.67 -18.95
CA LEU A 106 -10.75 6.74 -20.29
C LEU A 106 -11.78 6.33 -21.35
N ARG A 107 -12.49 5.22 -21.11
CA ARG A 107 -13.55 4.76 -22.02
C ARG A 107 -14.65 5.80 -22.17
N ASP A 108 -15.08 6.43 -21.08
CA ASP A 108 -16.11 7.47 -21.10
C ASP A 108 -15.68 8.65 -21.99
N ILE A 109 -14.45 9.16 -21.84
CA ILE A 109 -13.90 10.25 -22.67
C ILE A 109 -13.77 9.84 -24.15
N LEU A 110 -13.40 8.59 -24.41
CA LEU A 110 -13.26 8.07 -25.78
C LEU A 110 -14.63 7.82 -26.44
N MET A 111 -15.62 7.35 -25.68
CA MET A 111 -16.93 6.91 -26.16
C MET A 111 -18.04 7.97 -26.04
N THR A 112 -17.83 9.11 -25.37
CA THR A 112 -18.78 10.25 -25.34
C THR A 112 -18.77 11.08 -26.62
N LYS A 113 -17.76 10.90 -27.47
CA LYS A 113 -17.61 11.59 -28.76
C LYS A 113 -18.84 11.53 -29.70
N PRO A 114 -19.59 10.41 -29.87
CA PRO A 114 -20.67 10.34 -30.84
C PRO A 114 -21.92 11.13 -30.43
N PHE A 115 -22.14 11.40 -29.14
CA PHE A 115 -23.25 12.27 -28.70
C PHE A 115 -22.91 13.75 -28.85
N GLU A 116 -21.65 14.13 -28.59
CA GLU A 116 -21.17 15.50 -28.79
C GLU A 116 -20.96 15.84 -30.28
N LEU A 117 -20.88 14.84 -31.16
CA LEU A 117 -20.59 15.03 -32.59
C LEU A 117 -21.59 16.00 -33.26
N THR A 118 -22.89 15.87 -32.94
CA THR A 118 -23.92 16.79 -33.45
C THR A 118 -23.74 18.23 -32.99
N PHE A 119 -23.13 18.45 -31.83
CA PHE A 119 -22.82 19.79 -31.31
C PHE A 119 -21.44 20.30 -31.74
N ARG A 120 -20.51 19.39 -32.02
CA ARG A 120 -19.12 19.73 -32.40
C ARG A 120 -18.94 19.95 -33.89
N GLU A 121 -19.77 19.33 -34.72
CA GLU A 121 -19.82 19.50 -36.18
C GLU A 121 -21.00 20.38 -36.60
N LEU A 122 -21.30 21.44 -35.85
CA LEU A 122 -22.23 22.46 -36.33
C LEU A 122 -21.67 23.11 -37.60
N GLY A 123 -22.55 23.36 -38.58
CA GLY A 123 -22.20 24.08 -39.80
C GLY A 123 -21.72 25.50 -39.48
N ASP A 124 -22.64 26.48 -39.50
CA ASP A 124 -22.36 27.85 -39.09
C ASP A 124 -22.97 28.16 -37.70
N PRO A 125 -22.17 28.26 -36.63
CA PRO A 125 -22.65 28.59 -35.30
C PRO A 125 -23.08 30.06 -35.17
N SER A 126 -22.79 30.93 -36.15
CA SER A 126 -23.03 32.38 -36.05
C SER A 126 -24.51 32.72 -35.85
N ARG A 127 -25.42 31.99 -36.50
CA ARG A 127 -26.87 32.17 -36.37
C ARG A 127 -27.36 31.85 -34.95
N LEU A 128 -26.87 30.74 -34.38
CA LEU A 128 -27.19 30.34 -33.01
C LEU A 128 -26.62 31.35 -32.00
N MET A 129 -25.39 31.82 -32.21
CA MET A 129 -24.78 32.86 -31.37
C MET A 129 -25.54 34.18 -31.43
N ARG A 130 -26.04 34.59 -32.60
CA ARG A 130 -26.91 35.77 -32.75
C ARG A 130 -28.22 35.61 -32.00
N LEU A 131 -28.83 34.41 -32.01
CA LEU A 131 -30.03 34.12 -31.23
C LEU A 131 -29.76 34.27 -29.72
N CYS A 132 -28.68 33.67 -29.21
CA CYS A 132 -28.28 33.82 -27.79
C CYS A 132 -27.99 35.28 -27.42
N THR A 133 -27.39 36.04 -28.34
CA THR A 133 -27.15 37.48 -28.15
C THR A 133 -28.47 38.25 -28.10
N SER A 134 -29.42 37.95 -29.00
CA SER A 134 -30.74 38.60 -29.01
C SER A 134 -31.55 38.33 -27.74
N ILE A 135 -31.44 37.13 -27.16
CA ILE A 135 -32.02 36.79 -25.85
C ILE A 135 -31.40 37.67 -24.76
N SER A 136 -30.07 37.80 -24.77
CA SER A 136 -29.35 38.62 -23.78
C SER A 136 -29.76 40.10 -23.87
N ILE A 137 -29.94 40.62 -25.08
CA ILE A 137 -30.43 41.99 -25.31
C ILE A 137 -31.88 42.16 -24.87
N ALA A 138 -32.76 41.20 -25.18
CA ALA A 138 -34.17 41.25 -24.76
C ALA A 138 -34.31 41.28 -23.24
N ARG A 139 -33.46 40.50 -22.55
CA ARG A 139 -33.35 40.51 -21.08
C ARG A 139 -32.90 41.86 -20.54
N GLU A 140 -31.88 42.46 -21.14
CA GLU A 140 -31.38 43.78 -20.72
C GLU A 140 -32.41 44.90 -20.94
N ALA A 141 -33.19 44.80 -22.02
CA ALA A 141 -34.29 45.71 -22.31
C ALA A 141 -35.58 45.43 -21.50
N LYS A 142 -35.62 44.36 -20.68
CA LYS A 142 -36.77 43.92 -19.88
C LYS A 142 -38.03 43.60 -20.69
N LEU A 143 -37.89 43.15 -21.94
CA LEU A 143 -39.00 42.65 -22.74
C LEU A 143 -39.17 41.14 -22.50
N TYR A 144 -39.86 40.79 -21.41
CA TYR A 144 -39.99 39.40 -20.96
C TYR A 144 -40.81 38.51 -21.91
N ASP A 145 -41.85 39.05 -22.57
CA ASP A 145 -42.65 38.28 -23.52
C ASP A 145 -41.81 37.86 -24.74
N LEU A 146 -40.96 38.79 -25.23
CA LEU A 146 -40.04 38.52 -26.33
C LEU A 146 -38.91 37.58 -25.90
N GLU A 147 -38.36 37.75 -24.70
CA GLU A 147 -37.38 36.82 -24.12
C GLU A 147 -37.95 35.40 -24.06
N HIS A 148 -39.20 35.23 -23.62
CA HIS A 148 -39.86 33.93 -23.53
C HIS A 148 -40.01 33.24 -24.90
N ASP A 149 -40.45 33.97 -25.92
CA ASP A 149 -40.60 33.44 -27.29
C ASP A 149 -39.24 33.04 -27.90
N LEU A 150 -38.22 33.90 -27.75
CA LEU A 150 -36.85 33.62 -28.20
C LEU A 150 -36.25 32.39 -27.49
N TYR A 151 -36.48 32.23 -26.19
CA TYR A 151 -36.08 31.04 -25.44
C TYR A 151 -36.84 29.78 -25.90
N GLY A 152 -38.14 29.90 -26.18
CA GLY A 152 -38.94 28.80 -26.74
C GLY A 152 -38.37 28.31 -28.07
N LYS A 153 -37.98 29.23 -28.94
CA LYS A 153 -37.30 28.93 -30.21
C LYS A 153 -35.96 28.24 -30.00
N LEU A 154 -35.15 28.69 -29.04
CA LEU A 154 -33.86 28.06 -28.70
C LEU A 154 -34.06 26.61 -28.22
N ILE A 155 -35.01 26.37 -27.32
CA ILE A 155 -35.30 25.04 -26.79
C ILE A 155 -35.78 24.10 -27.91
N TYR A 156 -36.66 24.59 -28.79
CA TYR A 156 -37.13 23.81 -29.94
C TYR A 156 -35.98 23.36 -30.84
N ILE A 157 -35.05 24.27 -31.16
CA ILE A 157 -33.88 23.98 -31.99
C ILE A 157 -32.95 22.96 -31.30
N LEU A 158 -32.67 23.11 -30.01
CA LEU A 158 -31.79 22.20 -29.27
C LEU A 158 -32.41 20.82 -29.01
N ARG A 159 -33.74 20.70 -29.03
CA ARG A 159 -34.45 19.44 -28.82
C ARG A 159 -34.49 18.54 -30.05
N SER A 160 -34.35 19.09 -31.26
CA SER A 160 -34.38 18.34 -32.52
C SER A 160 -33.10 18.55 -33.31
N SER A 161 -32.33 17.48 -33.50
CA SER A 161 -31.09 17.50 -34.30
C SER A 161 -31.36 17.94 -35.75
N GLU A 162 -32.51 17.60 -36.32
CA GLU A 162 -32.90 18.04 -37.66
C GLU A 162 -33.15 19.56 -37.72
N ALA A 163 -33.83 20.12 -36.71
CA ALA A 163 -34.06 21.55 -36.62
C ALA A 163 -32.74 22.32 -36.41
N LEU A 164 -31.83 21.77 -35.60
CA LEU A 164 -30.50 22.31 -35.39
C LEU A 164 -29.70 22.37 -36.69
N ILE A 165 -29.62 21.26 -37.43
CA ILE A 165 -28.88 21.19 -38.70
C ILE A 165 -29.44 22.20 -39.71
N ARG A 166 -30.76 22.24 -39.90
CA ARG A 166 -31.42 23.19 -40.81
C ARG A 166 -31.16 24.64 -40.42
N TYR A 167 -31.12 24.93 -39.12
CA TYR A 167 -30.87 26.28 -38.61
C TYR A 167 -29.40 26.72 -38.80
N THR A 168 -28.45 25.79 -38.68
CA THR A 168 -27.00 26.03 -38.79
C THR A 168 -26.43 25.74 -40.18
N GLN A 169 -27.28 25.51 -41.19
CA GLN A 169 -26.83 25.23 -42.54
C GLN A 169 -26.11 26.45 -43.14
N TYR A 170 -24.97 26.22 -43.82
CA TYR A 170 -24.26 27.27 -44.54
C TYR A 170 -25.12 27.81 -45.67
N GLU A 171 -25.33 29.13 -45.68
CA GLU A 171 -25.85 29.83 -46.85
C GLU A 171 -24.72 29.92 -47.88
N MET A 172 -24.73 29.07 -48.89
CA MET A 172 -23.89 29.29 -50.07
C MET A 172 -24.44 30.50 -50.81
N LYS A 173 -23.96 31.69 -50.44
CA LYS A 173 -24.20 32.90 -51.23
C LYS A 173 -23.50 32.70 -52.56
N ASN A 174 -24.28 32.40 -53.61
CA ASN A 174 -23.80 32.23 -54.96
C ASN A 174 -22.79 33.33 -55.30
N ILE A 175 -21.53 32.91 -55.49
CA ILE A 175 -20.50 33.76 -56.08
C ILE A 175 -20.84 33.76 -57.57
N VAL A 176 -21.68 34.72 -57.98
CA VAL A 176 -21.93 35.11 -59.37
C VAL A 176 -21.26 36.44 -59.59
#